data_AF-A0A7C3Y537-F1
#
_entry.id   AF-A0A7C3Y537-F1
#
_cell.length_a   1.000
_cell.length_b   1.000
_cell.length_c   1.000
_cell.angle_alpha   90.00
_cell.angle_beta   90.00
_cell.angle_gamma   90.00
#
_symmetry.space_group_name_H-M   'P 1'
#
loop_
_entity.id
_entity.type
_entity.pdbx_description
1 polymer ?
#
loop_
_entity_poly.entity_id
_entity_poly.type
_entity_poly.pdbx_seq_one_letter_code
_entity_poly.pdbx_strand_id
1 'polypeptide(L)'
;MRIFLSGIIQGSRRGKNIHAQTYRDVLKDLLHRYAPDAEIICPIDLHPNSVDYDDDQARATFIDMVRLAQESDLVIAYLPEASMGTAVEMWEAHRRGVPVLTISPLAENWVVKLASRKIFPTVAAFEAFLAGGGLDQMGQQP
;
A
#
# COMPACT_ATOMS: atom_id res chain seq x y z
N MET A 1 -0.49 15.58 -3.71
CA MET A 1 -0.55 14.18 -4.18
C MET A 1 -1.12 13.33 -3.07
N ARG A 2 -2.10 12.48 -3.35
CA ARG A 2 -2.73 11.55 -2.39
C ARG A 2 -2.08 10.18 -2.54
N ILE A 3 -1.46 9.69 -1.48
CA ILE A 3 -0.79 8.39 -1.45
C ILE A 3 -1.61 7.45 -0.56
N PHE A 4 -2.09 6.35 -1.12
CA PHE A 4 -2.69 5.27 -0.33
C PHE A 4 -1.60 4.29 0.12
N LEU A 5 -1.41 4.17 1.44
CA LEU A 5 -0.44 3.27 2.05
C LEU A 5 -1.08 1.90 2.34
N SER A 6 -1.14 1.07 1.32
CA SER A 6 -1.53 -0.32 1.45
C SER A 6 -0.45 -1.13 2.16
N GLY A 7 -0.86 -2.18 2.87
CA GLY A 7 0.08 -3.18 3.34
C GLY A 7 -0.55 -4.21 4.26
N ILE A 8 0.24 -5.23 4.56
CA ILE A 8 -0.20 -6.38 5.33
C ILE A 8 -0.69 -6.01 6.75
N ILE A 9 -1.96 -6.35 7.05
CA ILE A 9 -2.53 -6.26 8.40
C ILE A 9 -2.69 -7.67 8.98
N GLN A 10 -3.68 -8.46 8.54
CA GLN A 10 -3.85 -9.85 9.01
C GLN A 10 -3.03 -10.87 8.20
N GLY A 11 -2.76 -10.59 6.92
CA GLY A 11 -2.01 -11.51 6.06
C GLY A 11 -2.73 -12.85 5.90
N SER A 12 -1.98 -13.95 6.03
CA SER A 12 -2.52 -15.32 6.03
C SER A 12 -2.68 -15.90 7.45
N ARG A 13 -2.64 -15.05 8.49
CA ARG A 13 -2.78 -15.50 9.88
C ARG A 13 -4.18 -16.05 10.14
N ARG A 14 -4.26 -17.05 11.01
CA ARG A 14 -5.53 -17.60 11.49
C ARG A 14 -6.09 -16.71 12.61
N GLY A 15 -7.39 -16.46 12.60
CA GLY A 15 -8.10 -15.65 13.60
C GLY A 15 -7.83 -14.15 13.45
N LYS A 16 -7.92 -13.41 14.56
CA LYS A 16 -7.84 -11.94 14.60
C LYS A 16 -6.41 -11.37 14.75
N ASN A 17 -5.39 -12.21 14.63
CA ASN A 17 -4.01 -11.78 14.80
C ASN A 17 -3.55 -10.89 13.65
N ILE A 18 -2.85 -9.80 13.95
CA ILE A 18 -2.27 -8.88 12.96
C ILE A 18 -0.74 -8.90 12.98
N HIS A 19 -0.13 -8.68 11.83
CA HIS A 19 1.30 -8.41 11.69
C HIS A 19 1.67 -7.12 12.42
N ALA A 20 2.92 -7.02 12.88
CA ALA A 20 3.42 -5.78 13.45
C ALA A 20 3.30 -4.65 12.42
N GLN A 21 2.75 -3.52 12.85
CA GLN A 21 2.41 -2.39 11.97
C GLN A 21 3.47 -1.29 11.98
N THR A 22 4.59 -1.49 12.69
CA THR A 22 5.70 -0.53 12.81
C THR A 22 6.37 -0.18 11.48
N TYR A 23 6.23 -1.03 10.46
CA TYR A 23 6.70 -0.70 9.11
C TYR A 23 5.98 0.53 8.54
N ARG A 24 4.74 0.80 8.97
CA ARG A 24 3.97 1.95 8.49
C ARG A 24 4.60 3.25 8.96
N ASP A 25 5.11 3.30 10.18
CA ASP A 25 5.80 4.49 10.70
C ASP A 25 7.06 4.78 9.89
N VAL A 26 7.86 3.74 9.62
CA VAL A 26 9.05 3.85 8.77
C VAL A 26 8.69 4.38 7.38
N LEU A 27 7.64 3.85 6.75
CA LEU A 27 7.23 4.29 5.42
C LEU A 27 6.67 5.72 5.44
N LYS A 28 5.88 6.10 6.45
CA LYS A 28 5.39 7.46 6.61
C LYS A 28 6.54 8.45 6.78
N ASP A 29 7.55 8.12 7.58
CA ASP A 29 8.73 8.96 7.77
C ASP A 29 9.51 9.17 6.46
N LEU A 30 9.67 8.11 5.67
CA LEU A 30 10.28 8.21 4.35
C LEU A 30 9.45 9.09 3.41
N LEU A 31 8.14 8.92 3.40
CA LEU A 31 7.25 9.69 2.53
C LEU A 31 7.19 11.16 2.94
N HIS A 32 7.12 11.49 4.23
CA HIS A 32 7.22 12.88 4.69
C HIS A 32 8.56 13.51 4.33
N ARG A 33 9.65 12.74 4.29
CA ARG A 33 10.98 13.24 3.91
C ARG A 33 11.08 13.57 2.42
N TYR A 34 10.59 12.67 1.55
CA TYR A 34 10.79 12.76 0.10
C TYR A 34 9.57 13.26 -0.68
N ALA A 35 8.41 13.38 -0.03
CA ALA A 35 7.17 13.94 -0.58
C ALA A 35 6.40 14.69 0.54
N PRO A 36 6.97 15.79 1.07
CA PRO A 36 6.42 16.49 2.25
C PRO A 36 5.00 17.03 2.05
N ASP A 37 4.61 17.34 0.83
CA ASP A 37 3.29 17.85 0.48
C ASP A 37 2.27 16.74 0.13
N ALA A 38 2.65 15.47 0.28
CA ALA A 38 1.76 14.35 0.03
C ALA A 38 0.81 14.10 1.21
N GLU A 39 -0.47 13.90 0.90
CA GLU A 39 -1.44 13.39 1.86
C GLU A 39 -1.33 11.87 1.91
N ILE A 40 -1.00 11.31 3.08
CA ILE A 40 -0.88 9.86 3.28
C ILE A 40 -2.18 9.31 3.87
N ILE A 41 -2.86 8.45 3.10
CA ILE A 41 -4.06 7.73 3.51
C ILE A 41 -3.63 6.33 3.98
N CYS A 42 -3.77 6.06 5.27
CA CYS A 42 -3.31 4.81 5.88
C CYS A 42 -4.50 4.06 6.53
N PRO A 43 -4.82 2.83 6.08
CA PRO A 43 -5.99 2.09 6.57
C PRO A 43 -6.04 1.90 8.08
N ILE A 44 -4.90 1.68 8.73
CA ILE A 44 -4.88 1.48 10.19
C ILE A 44 -5.09 2.77 10.98
N ASP A 45 -4.80 3.93 10.39
CA ASP A 45 -5.03 5.23 11.04
C ASP A 45 -6.53 5.54 11.03
N LEU A 46 -7.21 5.20 9.93
CA LEU A 46 -8.65 5.37 9.78
C LEU A 46 -9.46 4.34 10.58
N HIS A 47 -8.97 3.10 10.63
CA HIS A 47 -9.67 1.98 11.25
C HIS A 47 -8.77 1.15 12.19
N PRO A 48 -8.29 1.74 13.31
CA PRO A 48 -7.32 1.10 14.20
C PRO A 48 -7.85 -0.17 14.88
N ASN A 49 -9.17 -0.29 15.03
CA ASN A 49 -9.84 -1.44 15.68
C ASN A 49 -10.60 -2.33 14.69
N SER A 50 -10.26 -2.28 13.39
CA SER A 50 -10.99 -3.00 12.34
C SER A 50 -11.05 -4.52 12.52
N VAL A 51 -10.12 -5.10 13.29
CA VAL A 51 -10.08 -6.53 13.60
C VAL A 51 -11.27 -7.02 14.44
N ASP A 52 -11.95 -6.09 15.11
CA ASP A 52 -13.07 -6.36 16.00
C ASP A 52 -14.42 -5.92 15.44
N TYR A 53 -14.44 -5.45 14.19
CA TYR A 53 -15.66 -5.10 13.48
C TYR A 53 -16.57 -6.31 13.29
N ASP A 54 -17.87 -6.05 13.30
CA ASP A 54 -18.86 -6.99 12.79
C ASP A 54 -18.79 -7.09 11.26
N ASP A 55 -19.55 -8.02 10.68
CA ASP A 55 -19.51 -8.29 9.24
C ASP A 55 -19.94 -7.09 8.38
N ASP A 56 -20.87 -6.26 8.86
CA ASP A 56 -21.36 -5.09 8.12
C ASP A 56 -20.33 -3.96 8.15
N GLN A 57 -19.74 -3.70 9.31
CA GLN A 57 -18.62 -2.77 9.48
C GLN A 57 -17.39 -3.21 8.67
N ALA A 58 -17.06 -4.50 8.70
CA ALA A 58 -15.94 -5.05 7.94
C ALA A 58 -16.17 -4.92 6.43
N ARG A 59 -17.39 -5.21 5.95
CA ARG A 59 -17.76 -5.03 4.53
C ARG A 59 -17.65 -3.58 4.09
N ALA A 60 -18.24 -2.65 4.85
CA ALA A 60 -18.20 -1.23 4.53
C ALA A 60 -16.75 -0.72 4.48
N THR A 61 -15.96 -1.05 5.51
CA THR A 61 -14.55 -0.67 5.59
C THR A 61 -13.74 -1.22 4.43
N PHE A 62 -13.93 -2.49 4.06
CA PHE A 62 -13.23 -3.09 2.92
C PHE A 62 -13.54 -2.37 1.61
N ILE A 63 -14.82 -2.10 1.34
CA ILE A 63 -15.24 -1.38 0.13
C ILE A 63 -14.65 0.03 0.11
N ASP A 64 -14.68 0.73 1.24
CA ASP A 64 -14.15 2.08 1.35
C ASP A 64 -12.63 2.13 1.16
N MET A 65 -11.87 1.18 1.72
CA MET A 65 -10.41 1.14 1.53
C MET A 65 -10.04 0.88 0.07
N VAL A 66 -10.74 -0.04 -0.60
CA VAL A 66 -10.55 -0.29 -2.04
C VAL A 66 -10.87 0.96 -2.86
N ARG A 67 -11.95 1.67 -2.52
CA ARG A 67 -12.33 2.92 -3.19
C ARG A 67 -11.26 4.00 -2.99
N LEU A 68 -10.74 4.18 -1.77
CA LEU A 68 -9.68 5.16 -1.49
C LEU A 68 -8.39 4.83 -2.25
N ALA A 69 -8.04 3.54 -2.40
CA ALA A 69 -6.90 3.13 -3.22
C ALA A 69 -7.09 3.50 -4.71
N GLN A 70 -8.30 3.35 -5.24
CA GLN A 70 -8.66 3.70 -6.63
C GLN A 70 -8.70 5.22 -6.90
N GLU A 71 -8.98 6.02 -5.88
CA GLU A 71 -9.12 7.49 -5.98
C GLU A 71 -7.84 8.25 -5.59
N SER A 72 -6.77 7.53 -5.26
CA SER A 72 -5.48 8.10 -4.91
C SER A 72 -4.63 8.33 -6.16
N ASP A 73 -3.65 9.23 -6.05
CA ASP A 73 -2.71 9.50 -7.13
C ASP A 73 -1.63 8.40 -7.23
N LEU A 74 -1.38 7.70 -6.12
CA LEU A 74 -0.36 6.66 -5.99
C LEU A 74 -0.76 5.64 -4.92
N VAL A 75 -0.52 4.35 -5.18
CA VAL A 75 -0.56 3.31 -4.15
C VAL A 75 0.86 2.86 -3.83
N ILE A 76 1.20 2.83 -2.54
CA ILE A 76 2.40 2.17 -2.03
C ILE A 76 1.96 0.94 -1.24
N ALA A 77 2.40 -0.24 -1.66
CA ALA A 77 2.01 -1.51 -1.07
C ALA A 77 3.20 -2.19 -0.40
N TYR A 78 3.14 -2.39 0.93
CA TYR A 78 4.12 -3.20 1.66
C TYR A 78 3.60 -4.61 1.89
N LEU A 79 4.24 -5.60 1.24
CA LEU A 79 3.73 -6.97 1.15
C LEU A 79 4.88 -8.00 1.32
N PRO A 80 5.43 -8.19 2.53
CA PRO A 80 6.51 -9.14 2.78
C PRO A 80 6.08 -10.60 2.59
N GLU A 81 4.79 -10.88 2.74
CA GLU A 81 4.12 -12.14 2.45
C GLU A 81 2.72 -11.87 1.86
N ALA A 82 2.04 -12.89 1.34
CA ALA A 82 0.75 -12.71 0.69
C ALA A 82 -0.33 -12.15 1.64
N SER A 83 -1.01 -11.11 1.18
CA SER A 83 -2.17 -10.49 1.84
C SER A 83 -3.29 -10.30 0.83
N MET A 84 -4.45 -10.91 1.10
CA MET A 84 -5.62 -10.84 0.22
C MET A 84 -6.16 -9.42 0.10
N GLY A 85 -6.23 -8.67 1.21
CA GLY A 85 -6.72 -7.29 1.22
C GLY A 85 -5.85 -6.38 0.36
N THR A 86 -4.54 -6.37 0.62
CA THR A 86 -3.58 -5.61 -0.20
C THR A 86 -3.60 -6.03 -1.66
N ALA A 87 -3.73 -7.32 -1.97
CA ALA A 87 -3.83 -7.79 -3.35
C ALA A 87 -5.06 -7.20 -4.08
N VAL A 88 -6.21 -7.10 -3.42
CA VAL A 88 -7.40 -6.47 -3.99
C VAL A 88 -7.19 -4.96 -4.19
N GLU A 89 -6.68 -4.26 -3.18
CA GLU A 89 -6.38 -2.82 -3.27
C GLU A 89 -5.42 -2.52 -4.44
N MET A 90 -4.34 -3.29 -4.58
CA MET A 90 -3.37 -3.17 -5.67
C MET A 90 -4.02 -3.39 -7.04
N TRP A 91 -4.79 -4.48 -7.18
CA TRP A 91 -5.40 -4.85 -8.45
C TRP A 91 -6.44 -3.82 -8.91
N GLU A 92 -7.27 -3.37 -7.98
CA GLU A 92 -8.33 -2.41 -8.27
C GLU A 92 -7.78 -1.02 -8.58
N ALA A 93 -6.72 -0.58 -7.89
CA ALA A 93 -5.97 0.63 -8.23
C ALA A 93 -5.34 0.53 -9.63
N HIS A 94 -4.65 -0.58 -9.93
CA HIS A 94 -4.05 -0.83 -11.24
C HIS A 94 -5.07 -0.77 -12.38
N ARG A 95 -6.24 -1.40 -12.21
CA ARG A 95 -7.33 -1.38 -13.21
C ARG A 95 -7.89 0.01 -13.47
N ARG A 96 -7.75 0.93 -12.52
CA ARG A 96 -8.14 2.34 -12.65
C ARG A 96 -7.02 3.23 -13.20
N GLY A 97 -5.85 2.67 -13.48
CA GLY A 97 -4.69 3.41 -13.96
C GLY A 97 -3.88 4.10 -12.85
N VAL A 98 -4.20 3.84 -11.58
CA VAL A 98 -3.41 4.37 -10.45
C VAL A 98 -2.10 3.58 -10.37
N PRO A 99 -0.93 4.26 -10.40
CA PRO A 99 0.35 3.56 -10.30
C PRO A 99 0.52 2.89 -8.93
N VAL A 100 1.05 1.67 -8.94
CA VAL A 100 1.33 0.89 -7.73
C VAL A 100 2.84 0.68 -7.58
N LEU A 101 3.41 1.10 -6.45
CA LEU A 101 4.78 0.83 -6.05
C LEU A 101 4.79 -0.20 -4.93
N THR A 102 5.40 -1.36 -5.18
CA THR A 102 5.30 -2.50 -4.26
C THR A 102 6.63 -2.82 -3.61
N ILE A 103 6.64 -2.95 -2.28
CA ILE A 103 7.78 -3.38 -1.48
C ILE A 103 7.52 -4.83 -1.07
N SER A 104 8.14 -5.79 -1.76
CA SER A 104 7.85 -7.22 -1.58
C SER A 104 8.97 -8.11 -2.14
N PRO A 105 9.26 -9.26 -1.50
CA PRO A 105 10.07 -10.31 -2.11
C PRO A 105 9.30 -11.13 -3.16
N LEU A 106 7.99 -10.95 -3.30
CA LEU A 106 7.10 -11.79 -4.11
C LEU A 106 7.02 -11.34 -5.58
N ALA A 107 8.16 -10.99 -6.20
CA ALA A 107 8.18 -10.39 -7.53
C ALA A 107 7.53 -11.25 -8.63
N GLU A 108 7.51 -12.58 -8.47
CA GLU A 108 6.87 -13.51 -9.43
C GLU A 108 5.40 -13.80 -9.12
N ASN A 109 4.87 -13.38 -7.96
CA ASN A 109 3.45 -13.50 -7.66
C ASN A 109 2.65 -12.66 -8.67
N TRP A 110 1.61 -13.22 -9.28
CA TRP A 110 0.93 -12.57 -10.40
C TRP A 110 0.33 -11.21 -10.07
N VAL A 111 -0.31 -11.04 -8.91
CA VAL A 111 -0.88 -9.74 -8.56
C VAL A 111 0.23 -8.72 -8.34
N VAL A 112 1.29 -9.10 -7.63
CA VAL A 112 2.46 -8.24 -7.45
C VAL A 112 3.10 -7.88 -8.79
N LYS A 113 3.35 -8.87 -9.66
CA LYS A 113 3.99 -8.70 -10.96
C LYS A 113 3.18 -7.83 -11.92
N LEU A 114 1.87 -8.04 -11.97
CA LEU A 114 1.00 -7.42 -12.97
C LEU A 114 0.46 -6.06 -12.51
N ALA A 115 0.16 -5.89 -11.23
CA ALA A 115 -0.39 -4.63 -10.72
C ALA A 115 0.69 -3.57 -10.48
N SER A 116 1.93 -3.98 -10.18
CA SER A 116 3.01 -3.05 -9.83
C SER A 116 3.58 -2.35 -11.06
N ARG A 117 3.71 -1.03 -10.98
CA ARG A 117 4.57 -0.24 -11.88
C ARG A 117 6.05 -0.51 -11.60
N LYS A 118 6.40 -0.66 -10.31
CA LYS A 118 7.75 -1.00 -9.87
C LYS A 118 7.72 -1.82 -8.59
N ILE A 119 8.63 -2.79 -8.50
CA ILE A 119 8.76 -3.69 -7.36
C ILE A 119 10.13 -3.45 -6.70
N PHE A 120 10.13 -3.31 -5.38
CA PHE A 120 11.30 -3.13 -4.55
C PHE A 120 11.44 -4.35 -3.63
N PRO A 121 12.59 -5.02 -3.60
CA PRO A 121 12.78 -6.20 -2.75
C PRO A 121 12.80 -5.84 -1.25
N THR A 122 13.14 -4.60 -0.90
CA THR A 122 13.30 -4.14 0.48
C THR A 122 12.89 -2.68 0.65
N VAL A 123 12.63 -2.27 1.90
CA VAL A 123 12.40 -0.86 2.26
C VAL A 123 13.62 0.01 1.93
N ALA A 124 14.84 -0.51 2.11
CA ALA A 124 16.06 0.21 1.74
C ALA A 124 16.18 0.47 0.22
N ALA A 125 15.77 -0.49 -0.61
CA ALA A 125 15.72 -0.30 -2.06
C ALA A 125 14.66 0.73 -2.46
N PHE A 126 13.54 0.78 -1.74
CA PHE A 126 12.53 1.81 -1.91
C PHE A 126 13.04 3.20 -1.50
N GLU A 127 13.70 3.32 -0.34
CA GLU A 127 14.31 4.58 0.10
C GLU A 127 15.36 5.10 -0.90
N ALA A 128 16.22 4.22 -1.43
CA ALA A 128 17.20 4.60 -2.45
C ALA A 128 16.54 5.17 -3.71
N PHE A 129 15.37 4.64 -4.10
CA PHE A 129 14.58 5.17 -5.21
C PHE A 129 13.98 6.55 -4.89
N LEU A 130 13.45 6.75 -3.68
CA LEU A 130 12.94 8.04 -3.25
C LEU A 130 14.04 9.11 -3.21
N ALA A 131 15.20 8.77 -2.62
CA ALA A 131 16.37 9.64 -2.54
C ALA A 131 16.91 10.04 -3.93
N GLY A 132 16.70 9.21 -4.94
CA GLY A 132 17.02 9.50 -6.34
C GLY A 132 15.99 10.35 -7.09
N GLY A 133 14.98 10.91 -6.42
CA GLY A 133 13.91 11.69 -7.05
C GLY A 133 12.90 10.82 -7.82
N GLY A 134 12.76 9.55 -7.43
CA GLY A 134 11.95 8.59 -8.17
C GLY A 134 10.48 8.95 -8.31
N LEU A 135 9.90 9.68 -7.35
CA LEU A 135 8.50 10.15 -7.42
C LEU A 135 8.32 11.24 -8.47
N ASP A 136 9.25 12.20 -8.57
CA ASP A 136 9.17 13.28 -9.55
C ASP A 136 9.27 12.76 -10.99
N GLN A 137 10.13 11.77 -11.21
CA GLN A 137 10.32 11.12 -12.51
C GLN A 137 9.06 10.37 -12.97
N MET A 138 8.24 9.86 -12.04
CA MET A 138 6.99 9.18 -12.37
C MET A 138 5.92 10.14 -12.87
N GLY A 139 5.90 11.38 -12.38
CA GLY A 139 4.96 12.42 -12.84
C GLY A 139 5.27 12.95 -14.25
N GLN A 140 6.43 12.60 -14.82
CA GLN A 140 6.90 13.06 -16.13
C GLN A 140 6.82 11.99 -17.23
N GLN A 141 6.39 10.77 -16.91
CA GLN A 141 6.20 9.72 -17.92
C GLN A 141 4.81 9.86 -18.56
N PRO A 142 4.73 9.98 -19.91
CA PRO A 142 3.48 10.18 -20.63
C PRO A 142 2.51 8.99 -20.49
#